data_AF-A0A660N942-F1
#
_entry.id   AF-A0A660N942-F1
#
_cell.length_a   1.000
_cell.length_b   1.000
_cell.length_c   1.000
_cell.angle_alpha   90.00
_cell.angle_beta   90.00
_cell.angle_gamma   90.00
#
_symmetry.space_group_name_H-M   'P 1'
#
loop_
_entity.id
_entity.type
_entity.pdbx_description
1 polymer ?
#
loop_
_entity_poly.entity_id
_entity_poly.type
_entity_poly.pdbx_seq_one_letter_code
_entity_poly.pdbx_strand_id
1 'polypeptide(L)' 'QAGFDPVYGARPLKRAIQAEIENPLAKALLEGRYAPESTIRVEARDGELVFD' A
#
# COMPACT_ATOMS: atom_id res chain seq x y z
N GLN A 1 14.69 1.85 6.45
CA GLN A 1 14.65 2.03 7.92
C GLN A 1 13.41 2.85 8.26
N ALA A 2 12.21 2.26 8.23
CA ALA A 2 10.98 3.02 8.40
C ALA A 2 9.90 2.12 9.01
N GLY A 3 9.37 2.51 10.16
CA GLY A 3 8.26 1.80 10.80
C GLY A 3 8.14 2.04 12.31
N PHE A 4 9.23 2.44 12.97
CA PHE A 4 9.20 2.69 14.41
C PHE A 4 9.97 3.97 14.74
N ASP A 5 9.21 5.04 15.01
CA ASP A 5 9.74 6.24 15.66
C ASP A 5 9.28 6.22 17.13
N PRO A 6 10.21 6.20 18.11
CA PRO A 6 9.89 6.17 19.54
C PRO A 6 8.96 7.31 19.98
N VAL A 7 8.97 8.45 19.28
CA VAL A 7 8.18 9.64 19.59
C VAL A 7 6.74 9.54 19.05
N TYR A 8 6.53 8.82 17.93
CA TYR A 8 5.24 8.78 17.22
C TYR A 8 4.52 7.43 17.26
N GLY A 9 5.15 6.39 17.82
CA GLY A 9 4.59 5.03 17.86
C GLY A 9 4.38 4.45 16.45
N ALA A 10 3.37 3.62 16.25
CA ALA A 10 3.06 3.02 14.94
C ALA A 10 2.30 3.96 13.96
N ARG A 11 2.05 5.23 14.33
CA ARG A 11 1.34 6.18 13.46
C ARG A 11 2.06 6.43 12.12
N PRO A 12 3.40 6.55 12.07
CA PRO A 12 4.13 6.64 10.81
C PRO A 12 3.91 5.40 9.94
N LEU A 13 3.84 4.21 10.55
CA LEU A 13 3.57 2.97 9.83
C LEU A 13 2.17 2.96 9.21
N LYS A 14 1.13 3.38 9.95
CA LYS A 14 -0.23 3.49 9.40
C LYS A 14 -0.28 4.44 8.22
N ARG A 15 0.41 5.58 8.30
CA ARG A 15 0.47 6.57 7.21
C ARG A 15 1.21 6.03 5.99
N ALA A 16 2.32 5.32 6.18
CA ALA A 16 3.05 4.67 5.10
C ALA A 16 2.19 3.61 4.39
N ILE A 17 1.51 2.74 5.13
CA ILE A 17 0.55 1.77 4.56
C ILE A 17 -0.53 2.50 3.76
N GLN A 18 -1.04 3.63 4.27
CA GLN A 18 -2.07 4.39 3.58
C GLN A 18 -1.59 5.02 2.27
N ALA A 19 -0.44 5.68 2.32
CA ALA A 19 0.12 6.39 1.20
C ALA A 19 0.60 5.43 0.10
N GLU A 20 1.28 4.35 0.48
CA GLU A 20 1.96 3.45 -0.44
C GLU A 20 1.09 2.27 -0.91
N ILE A 21 0.05 1.88 -0.15
CA ILE A 21 -0.80 0.71 -0.46
C ILE A 21 -2.25 1.11 -0.71
N GLU A 22 -2.94 1.67 0.28
CA GLU A 22 -4.39 1.94 0.17
C GLU A 22 -4.72 2.92 -0.96
N ASN A 23 -3.97 4.03 -1.07
CA ASN A 23 -4.25 5.07 -2.06
C ASN A 23 -4.05 4.58 -3.52
N PRO A 24 -2.92 3.94 -3.89
CA PRO A 24 -2.75 3.39 -5.24
C PRO A 24 -3.79 2.31 -5.57
N LEU A 25 -4.10 1.44 -4.60
CA LEU A 25 -5.08 0.38 -4.79
C LEU A 25 -6.49 0.94 -5.04
N ALA A 26 -6.91 1.92 -4.25
CA ALA A 26 -8.19 2.60 -4.45
C ALA A 26 -8.30 3.22 -5.84
N LYS A 27 -7.23 3.87 -6.32
CA LYS A 27 -7.19 4.43 -7.68
C LYS A 27 -7.32 3.33 -8.75
N ALA A 28 -6.57 2.24 -8.62
CA ALA A 28 -6.63 1.13 -9.58
C ALA A 28 -7.99 0.42 -9.60
N LEU A 29 -8.67 0.33 -8.46
CA LEU A 29 -10.05 -0.17 -8.36
C LEU A 29 -11.05 0.75 -9.09
N LEU A 30 -10.93 2.07 -8.90
CA LEU A 30 -11.78 3.05 -9.58
C LEU A 30 -11.55 3.07 -11.10
N GLU A 31 -10.34 2.77 -11.55
CA GLU A 31 -10.00 2.60 -12.96
C GLU A 31 -10.50 1.26 -13.54
N GLY A 32 -11.06 0.37 -12.71
CA GLY A 32 -11.57 -0.93 -13.14
C GLY A 32 -10.48 -1.94 -13.50
N ARG A 33 -9.24 -1.75 -13.01
CA ARG A 33 -8.12 -2.68 -13.29
C ARG A 33 -8.31 -4.05 -12.64
N TYR A 34 -9.10 -4.14 -11.57
CA TYR A 34 -9.37 -5.38 -10.85
C TYR A 34 -10.86 -5.67 -10.81
N ALA A 35 -11.23 -6.92 -11.04
CA ALA A 35 -12.61 -7.36 -10.93
C ALA A 35 -13.03 -7.48 -9.45
N PRO A 36 -14.34 -7.39 -9.14
CA PRO A 36 -14.85 -7.74 -7.83
C PRO A 36 -14.36 -9.13 -7.40
N GLU A 37 -14.10 -9.31 -6.10
CA GLU A 37 -13.63 -10.57 -5.50
C GLU A 37 -12.23 -11.04 -5.94
N SER A 38 -11.50 -10.22 -6.71
CA SER A 38 -10.11 -10.52 -7.07
C SER A 38 -9.19 -10.50 -5.84
N THR A 39 -8.31 -11.48 -5.74
CA THR A 39 -7.17 -11.41 -4.82
C THR A 39 -6.04 -10.66 -5.51
N ILE A 40 -5.67 -9.51 -4.95
CA ILE A 40 -4.62 -8.64 -5.50
C ILE A 40 -3.33 -8.94 -4.74
N ARG A 41 -2.29 -9.35 -5.46
CA ARG A 41 -0.98 -9.64 -4.88
C ARG A 41 -0.16 -8.37 -4.86
N VAL A 42 0.47 -8.09 -3.72
CA VAL A 42 1.39 -6.95 -3.58
C VAL A 42 2.80 -7.46 -3.41
N GLU A 43 3.72 -6.96 -4.22
CA GLU A 43 5.14 -7.30 -4.17
C GLU A 43 6.00 -6.05 -4.08
N ALA A 44 7.12 -6.13 -3.36
CA ALA A 44 8.15 -5.11 -3.40
C ALA A 44 9.19 -5.47 -4.47
N ARG A 45 9.31 -4.66 -5.52
CA ARG A 45 10.33 -4.80 -6.57
C ARG A 45 11.13 -3.50 -6.65
N ASP A 46 12.45 -3.58 -6.51
CA ASP A 46 13.37 -2.44 -6.57
C ASP A 46 13.04 -1.27 -5.62
N GLY A 47 12.39 -1.57 -4.48
CA GLY A 47 11.98 -0.57 -3.50
C GLY A 47 10.61 0.06 -3.76
N GLU A 48 9.92 -0.35 -4.81
CA GLU A 48 8.56 0.08 -5.15
C GLU A 48 7.56 -1.06 -4.92
N LEU A 49 6.30 -0.69 -4.63
CA LEU A 49 5.21 -1.65 -4.49
C LEU A 49 4.50 -1.85 -5.83
N VAL A 50 4.45 -3.10 -6.28
CA VAL A 50 3.79 -3.55 -7.51
C VAL A 50 2.56 -4.37 -7.13
N PHE A 51 1.48 -4.16 -7.87
CA PHE A 51 0.19 -4.84 -7.67
C PHE A 51 -0.11 -5.71 -8.89
N ASP A 52 -0.34 -7.01 -8.66
CA ASP A 52 -0.65 -8.04 -9.67
C ASP A 52 -2.05 -8.64 -9.41
#